data_AF-A0A1J5BUR0-F1
#
_entry.id   AF-A0A1J5BUR0-F1
#
_cell.length_a   1.000
_cell.length_b   1.000
_cell.length_c   1.000
_cell.angle_alpha   90.00
_cell.angle_beta   90.00
_cell.angle_gamma   90.00
#
_symmetry.space_group_name_H-M   'P 1'
#
loop_
_entity.id
_entity.type
_entity.pdbx_description
1 polymer ?
#
loop_
_entity_poly.entity_id
_entity_poly.type
_entity_poly.pdbx_seq_one_letter_code
_entity_poly.pdbx_strand_id
1 'polypeptide(L)'
;MNISNMPFRHFASALVATLVLASGAMAATPSAVAEAQARYREDMKVCNSGQSNQDQATCRREAGSALAEAKRGALNDVPGQYHQNALQRCVVHKDDEDRRACEARVNGQGTSEGSVAAGGVLYQSVTVTPAK
;
A
#
# COMPACT_ATOMS: atom_id res chain seq x y z
N MET A 1 -39.90 -35.90 -51.86
CA MET A 1 -38.91 -36.95 -51.62
C MET A 1 -38.65 -37.04 -50.12
N ASN A 2 -39.07 -38.13 -49.49
CA ASN A 2 -38.58 -38.61 -48.19
C ASN A 2 -37.18 -39.19 -48.37
N ILE A 3 -36.25 -39.01 -47.43
CA ILE A 3 -35.45 -40.12 -46.82
C ILE A 3 -35.03 -39.74 -45.37
N SER A 4 -35.68 -40.44 -44.43
CA SER A 4 -35.25 -40.97 -43.12
C SER A 4 -34.54 -40.15 -42.02
N ASN A 5 -35.26 -40.06 -40.89
CA ASN A 5 -34.74 -40.20 -39.52
C ASN A 5 -33.95 -41.51 -39.31
N MET A 6 -32.89 -41.49 -38.49
CA MET A 6 -32.85 -42.26 -37.22
C MET A 6 -31.67 -41.88 -36.28
N PRO A 7 -31.83 -42.11 -34.95
CA PRO A 7 -30.99 -41.59 -33.87
C PRO A 7 -30.04 -42.65 -33.25
N PHE A 8 -28.97 -42.23 -32.55
CA PHE A 8 -28.33 -42.97 -31.44
C PHE A 8 -27.25 -42.06 -30.80
N ARG A 9 -27.57 -41.35 -29.71
CA ARG A 9 -27.24 -41.66 -28.30
C ARG A 9 -25.73 -41.68 -27.95
N HIS A 10 -25.40 -40.73 -27.07
CA HIS A 10 -24.35 -40.74 -26.03
C HIS A 10 -22.92 -40.33 -26.40
N PHE A 11 -22.61 -39.03 -26.23
CA PHE A 11 -21.45 -38.62 -25.43
C PHE A 11 -21.84 -37.42 -24.57
N ALA A 12 -22.09 -37.70 -23.29
CA ALA A 12 -22.13 -36.72 -22.23
C ALA A 12 -20.71 -36.17 -22.03
N SER A 13 -20.56 -34.85 -21.95
CA SER A 13 -19.56 -34.21 -21.09
C SER A 13 -19.93 -32.74 -20.92
N ALA A 14 -20.42 -32.44 -19.73
CA ALA A 14 -20.66 -31.11 -19.21
C ALA A 14 -19.33 -30.37 -18.99
N LEU A 15 -19.30 -29.06 -19.21
CA LEU A 15 -18.35 -28.19 -18.53
C LEU A 15 -19.10 -26.96 -18.00
N VAL A 16 -19.45 -27.03 -16.71
CA VAL A 16 -19.94 -25.92 -15.91
C VAL A 16 -18.72 -25.05 -15.57
N ALA A 17 -18.69 -23.82 -16.09
CA ALA A 17 -17.67 -22.84 -15.72
C ALA A 17 -18.15 -22.03 -14.50
N THR A 18 -17.91 -22.54 -13.30
CA THR A 18 -18.01 -21.78 -12.06
C THR A 18 -16.76 -20.92 -11.91
N LEU A 19 -16.89 -19.60 -12.13
CA LEU A 19 -15.89 -18.62 -11.73
C LEU A 19 -15.85 -18.56 -10.19
N VAL A 20 -14.87 -19.21 -9.57
CA VAL A 20 -14.51 -18.99 -8.16
C VAL A 20 -13.50 -17.85 -8.13
N LEU A 21 -13.95 -16.67 -7.68
CA LEU A 21 -13.06 -15.59 -7.21
C LEU A 21 -12.38 -16.08 -5.92
N ALA A 22 -11.24 -16.74 -6.06
CA ALA A 22 -10.36 -17.05 -4.94
C ALA A 22 -9.54 -15.79 -4.59
N SER A 23 -10.14 -14.84 -3.89
CA SER A 23 -9.38 -13.84 -3.15
C SER A 23 -8.75 -14.53 -1.94
N GLY A 24 -7.49 -14.96 -2.08
CA GLY A 24 -6.70 -15.53 -0.99
C GLY A 24 -6.35 -14.45 0.03
N ALA A 25 -7.26 -14.17 0.96
CA ALA A 25 -6.92 -13.44 2.18
C ALA A 25 -6.11 -14.40 3.07
N MET A 26 -4.79 -14.25 3.04
CA MET A 26 -3.92 -14.94 3.99
C MET A 26 -4.15 -14.32 5.37
N ALA A 27 -4.73 -15.07 6.30
CA ALA A 27 -4.92 -14.59 7.67
C ALA A 27 -3.56 -14.28 8.32
N ALA A 28 -3.51 -13.21 9.11
CA ALA A 28 -2.29 -12.82 9.81
C ALA A 28 -1.83 -13.89 10.80
N THR A 29 -0.52 -14.02 10.99
CA THR A 29 0.05 -14.93 11.98
C THR A 29 -0.30 -14.48 13.40
N PRO A 30 -0.33 -15.38 14.40
CA PRO A 30 -0.58 -15.00 15.79
C PRO A 30 0.37 -13.93 16.33
N SER A 31 1.64 -13.95 15.91
CA SER A 31 2.62 -12.93 16.28
C SER A 31 2.28 -11.56 15.70
N ALA A 32 1.93 -11.50 14.41
CA ALA A 32 1.52 -10.25 13.75
C ALA A 32 0.24 -9.66 14.38
N VAL A 33 -0.70 -10.52 14.77
CA VAL A 33 -1.92 -10.08 15.49
C VAL A 33 -1.58 -9.53 16.88
N ALA A 34 -0.64 -10.13 17.61
CA ALA A 34 -0.22 -9.64 18.93
C ALA A 34 0.49 -8.28 18.84
N GLU A 35 1.34 -8.09 17.84
CA GLU A 35 1.99 -6.82 17.54
C GLU A 35 0.98 -5.74 17.16
N ALA A 36 0.02 -6.06 16.28
CA ALA A 36 -1.05 -5.14 15.91
C ALA A 36 -1.90 -4.72 17.12
N GLN A 37 -2.16 -5.63 18.07
CA GLN A 37 -2.84 -5.29 19.33
C GLN A 37 -2.00 -4.37 20.21
N ALA A 38 -0.68 -4.57 20.27
CA ALA A 38 0.21 -3.68 20.99
C ALA A 38 0.23 -2.27 20.38
N ARG A 39 0.30 -2.17 19.04
CA ARG A 39 0.21 -0.92 18.29
C ARG A 39 -1.11 -0.21 18.53
N TYR A 40 -2.22 -0.93 18.45
CA TYR A 40 -3.56 -0.40 18.75
C TYR A 40 -3.66 0.20 20.16
N ARG A 41 -3.11 -0.47 21.18
CA ARG A 41 -3.09 0.05 22.55
C ARG A 41 -2.30 1.36 22.63
N GLU A 42 -1.20 1.47 21.91
CA GLU A 42 -0.40 2.69 21.87
C GLU A 42 -1.13 3.82 21.16
N ASP A 43 -1.74 3.55 20.00
CA ASP A 43 -2.50 4.54 19.25
C ASP A 43 -3.69 5.05 20.07
N MET A 44 -4.39 4.17 20.81
CA MET A 44 -5.46 4.57 21.72
C MET A 44 -4.98 5.48 22.86
N LYS A 45 -3.76 5.33 23.37
CA LYS A 45 -3.20 6.29 24.35
C LYS A 45 -3.02 7.66 23.72
N VAL A 46 -2.48 7.72 22.50
CA VAL A 46 -2.30 8.98 21.74
C VAL A 46 -3.65 9.65 21.45
N CYS A 47 -4.65 8.87 21.02
CA CYS A 47 -6.00 9.39 20.80
C CYS A 47 -6.63 9.93 22.11
N ASN A 48 -6.40 9.25 23.23
CA ASN A 48 -6.96 9.64 24.52
C ASN A 48 -6.25 10.85 25.16
N SER A 49 -4.96 11.02 24.89
CA SER A 49 -4.20 12.20 25.35
C SER A 49 -4.51 13.46 24.53
N GLY A 50 -5.20 13.33 23.39
CA GLY A 50 -5.45 14.43 22.46
C GLY A 50 -4.19 14.87 21.70
N GLN A 51 -3.13 14.08 21.74
CA GLN A 51 -1.89 14.34 21.02
C GLN A 51 -1.95 13.90 19.55
N SER A 52 -3.06 13.31 19.12
CA SER A 52 -3.32 13.12 17.70
C SER A 52 -3.55 14.47 17.02
N ASN A 53 -2.91 14.72 15.87
CA ASN A 53 -3.20 15.87 15.00
C ASN A 53 -4.57 15.76 14.28
N GLN A 54 -5.50 14.97 14.83
CA GLN A 54 -6.80 14.61 14.29
C GLN A 54 -7.84 14.70 15.41
N ASP A 55 -9.13 14.79 15.06
CA ASP A 55 -10.18 14.70 16.07
C ASP A 55 -10.16 13.32 16.77
N GLN A 56 -10.48 13.30 18.07
CA GLN A 56 -10.36 12.09 18.88
C GLN A 56 -11.21 10.93 18.35
N ALA A 57 -12.39 11.21 17.81
CA ALA A 57 -13.28 10.16 17.31
C ALA A 57 -12.71 9.52 16.04
N THR A 58 -12.16 10.32 15.13
CA THR A 58 -11.45 9.85 13.93
C THR A 58 -10.19 9.09 14.30
N CYS A 59 -9.36 9.60 15.23
CA CYS A 59 -8.16 8.90 15.68
C CYS A 59 -8.50 7.48 16.18
N ARG A 60 -9.51 7.33 17.03
CA ARG A 60 -9.93 6.02 17.54
C ARG A 60 -10.48 5.10 16.42
N ARG A 61 -11.18 5.68 15.45
CA ARG A 61 -11.71 4.95 14.28
C ARG A 61 -10.58 4.44 13.39
N GLU A 62 -9.57 5.26 13.14
CA GLU A 62 -8.39 4.90 12.37
C GLU A 62 -7.59 3.80 13.07
N ALA A 63 -7.35 3.93 14.39
CA ALA A 63 -6.69 2.90 15.19
C ALA A 63 -7.43 1.55 15.13
N GLY A 64 -8.76 1.57 15.25
CA GLY A 64 -9.59 0.36 15.12
C GLY A 64 -9.56 -0.25 13.72
N SER A 65 -9.54 0.59 12.69
CA SER A 65 -9.45 0.16 11.30
C SER A 65 -8.09 -0.48 11.00
N ALA A 66 -7.00 0.13 11.47
CA ALA A 66 -5.65 -0.41 11.36
C ALA A 66 -5.55 -1.80 12.02
N LEU A 67 -6.12 -1.99 13.22
CA LEU A 67 -6.16 -3.30 13.88
C LEU A 67 -6.99 -4.32 13.08
N ALA A 68 -8.12 -3.92 12.52
CA ALA A 68 -8.97 -4.80 11.73
C ALA A 68 -8.25 -5.29 10.46
N GLU A 69 -7.58 -4.40 9.73
CA GLU A 69 -6.82 -4.74 8.54
C GLU A 69 -5.58 -5.59 8.86
N ALA A 70 -4.91 -5.29 9.97
CA ALA A 70 -3.81 -6.12 10.45
C ALA A 70 -4.26 -7.56 10.73
N LYS A 71 -5.41 -7.75 11.39
CA LYS A 71 -5.97 -9.08 11.66
C LYS A 71 -6.35 -9.84 10.39
N ARG A 72 -6.78 -9.12 9.34
CA ARG A 72 -7.09 -9.69 8.03
C ARG A 72 -5.84 -10.06 7.22
N GLY A 73 -4.64 -9.70 7.68
CA GLY A 73 -3.40 -9.90 6.93
C GLY A 73 -3.30 -8.99 5.70
N ALA A 74 -4.05 -7.90 5.66
CA ALA A 74 -4.08 -6.97 4.52
C ALA A 74 -2.95 -5.92 4.57
N LEU A 75 -2.32 -5.74 5.74
CA LEU A 75 -1.18 -4.84 5.88
C LEU A 75 0.09 -5.51 5.35
N ASN A 76 0.56 -5.05 4.20
CA ASN A 76 1.82 -5.49 3.61
C ASN A 76 2.88 -4.42 3.84
N ASP A 77 3.80 -4.67 4.78
CA ASP A 77 4.99 -3.85 4.96
C ASP A 77 6.22 -4.63 4.45
N VAL A 78 6.40 -4.61 3.14
CA VAL A 78 7.54 -5.29 2.50
C VAL A 78 8.77 -4.40 2.66
N PRO A 79 9.87 -4.90 3.27
CA PRO A 79 11.08 -4.11 3.45
C PRO A 79 11.55 -3.47 2.14
N GLY A 80 11.78 -2.16 2.17
CA GLY A 80 12.24 -1.39 1.01
C GLY A 80 11.16 -0.95 0.02
N GLN A 81 9.91 -1.45 0.13
CA GLN A 81 8.84 -1.07 -0.79
C GLN A 81 8.53 0.43 -0.74
N TYR A 82 8.50 1.05 0.45
CA TYR A 82 8.27 2.49 0.55
C TYR A 82 9.35 3.32 -0.13
N HIS A 83 10.61 2.88 -0.03
CA HIS A 83 11.73 3.55 -0.69
C HIS A 83 11.65 3.39 -2.22
N GLN A 84 11.32 2.20 -2.72
CA GLN A 84 11.08 1.97 -4.14
C GLN A 84 9.92 2.83 -4.66
N ASN A 85 8.79 2.86 -3.94
CA ASN A 85 7.67 3.73 -4.27
C ASN A 85 8.09 5.19 -4.29
N ALA A 86 8.98 5.61 -3.38
CA ALA A 86 9.48 6.97 -3.34
C ALA A 86 10.33 7.33 -4.57
N LEU A 87 11.22 6.43 -5.00
CA LEU A 87 11.98 6.59 -6.24
C LEU A 87 11.06 6.56 -7.47
N GLN A 88 10.02 5.73 -7.46
CA GLN A 88 9.05 5.65 -8.54
C GLN A 88 8.31 6.97 -8.77
N ARG A 89 8.18 7.85 -7.77
CA ARG A 89 7.61 9.19 -7.99
C ARG A 89 8.49 10.07 -8.88
N CYS A 90 9.81 9.83 -8.95
CA CYS A 90 10.74 10.62 -9.75
C CYS A 90 10.60 10.39 -11.27
N VAL A 91 9.90 9.34 -11.71
CA VAL A 91 9.73 9.01 -13.15
C VAL A 91 8.88 10.03 -13.92
N VAL A 92 8.23 10.96 -13.23
CA VAL A 92 7.52 12.08 -13.85
C VAL A 92 8.46 13.03 -14.58
N HIS A 93 9.70 13.20 -14.08
CA HIS A 93 10.72 14.03 -14.69
C HIS A 93 11.19 13.41 -16.01
N LYS A 94 11.08 14.17 -17.09
CA LYS A 94 11.46 13.73 -18.46
C LYS A 94 12.90 14.07 -18.79
N ASP A 95 13.42 15.12 -18.18
CA ASP A 95 14.83 15.46 -18.25
C ASP A 95 15.64 14.59 -17.28
N ASP A 96 16.82 14.14 -17.72
CA ASP A 96 17.67 13.23 -16.96
C ASP A 96 18.34 13.92 -15.76
N GLU A 97 18.63 15.22 -15.83
CA GLU A 97 19.18 16.00 -14.72
C GLU A 97 18.14 16.12 -13.60
N ASP A 98 16.91 16.51 -13.94
CA ASP A 98 15.80 16.63 -12.99
C ASP A 98 15.48 15.30 -12.29
N ARG A 99 15.46 14.20 -13.07
CA ARG A 99 15.23 12.87 -12.52
C ARG A 99 16.32 12.47 -11.53
N ARG A 100 17.59 12.64 -11.90
CA ARG A 100 18.73 12.36 -11.01
C ARG A 100 18.71 13.23 -9.76
N ALA A 101 18.34 14.50 -9.88
CA ALA A 101 18.22 15.40 -8.74
C ALA A 101 17.08 14.97 -7.79
N CYS A 102 15.94 14.53 -8.32
CA CYS A 102 14.85 13.95 -7.52
C CYS A 102 15.30 12.70 -6.76
N GLU A 103 15.92 11.74 -7.46
CA GLU A 103 16.40 10.49 -6.87
C GLU A 103 17.47 10.76 -5.81
N ALA A 104 18.39 11.70 -6.05
CA ALA A 104 19.40 12.12 -5.09
C ALA A 104 18.77 12.61 -3.77
N ARG A 105 17.73 13.47 -3.85
CA ARG A 105 17.00 13.94 -2.65
C ARG A 105 16.27 12.82 -1.94
N VAL A 106 15.63 11.90 -2.67
CA VAL A 106 14.98 10.70 -2.09
C VAL A 106 16.00 9.81 -1.38
N ASN A 107 17.22 9.72 -1.90
CA ASN A 107 18.33 9.00 -1.30
C ASN A 107 19.02 9.77 -0.15
N GLY A 108 18.48 10.91 0.27
CA GLY A 108 18.96 11.67 1.42
C GLY A 108 20.12 12.62 1.14
N GLN A 109 20.40 12.94 -0.13
CA GLN A 109 21.36 14.00 -0.45
C GLN A 109 20.75 15.38 -0.22
N GLY A 110 21.54 16.29 0.36
CA GLY A 110 21.13 17.65 0.69
C GLY A 110 20.63 17.78 2.13
N THR A 111 19.62 18.62 2.34
CA THR A 111 19.00 18.86 3.65
C THR A 111 17.54 18.42 3.64
N SER A 112 17.03 18.03 4.81
CA SER A 112 15.62 17.75 5.04
C SER A 112 15.10 18.55 6.21
N GLU A 113 13.93 19.16 6.05
CA GLU A 113 13.30 20.00 7.08
C GLU A 113 11.81 19.66 7.23
N GLY A 114 11.26 19.90 8.41
CA GLY A 114 9.86 19.63 8.73
C GLY A 114 9.62 18.32 9.47
N SER A 115 8.36 17.92 9.55
CA SER A 115 7.94 16.67 10.19
C SER A 115 6.57 16.24 9.69
N VAL A 116 6.24 14.96 9.83
CA VAL A 116 4.89 14.46 9.54
C VAL A 116 3.83 15.21 10.36
N ALA A 117 4.13 15.50 11.63
CA ALA A 117 3.22 16.24 12.49
C ALA A 117 2.98 17.68 12.01
N ALA A 118 3.99 18.31 11.40
CA ALA A 118 3.91 19.66 10.84
C ALA A 118 3.37 19.70 9.40
N GLY A 119 2.91 18.57 8.85
CA GLY A 119 2.29 18.50 7.52
C GLY A 119 3.21 18.03 6.39
N GLY A 120 4.48 17.72 6.66
CA GLY A 120 5.38 17.14 5.66
C GLY A 120 6.86 17.32 5.95
N VAL A 121 7.67 16.61 5.17
CA VAL A 121 9.13 16.75 5.13
C VAL A 121 9.52 17.26 3.76
N LEU A 122 10.25 18.37 3.73
CA LEU A 122 10.82 18.95 2.51
C LEU A 122 12.27 18.49 2.37
N TYR A 123 12.63 18.05 1.17
CA TYR A 123 14.00 17.69 0.82
C TYR A 123 14.53 18.72 -0.17
N GLN A 124 15.73 19.24 0.08
CA GLN A 124 16.34 20.28 -0.72
C GLN A 124 17.80 19.96 -1.03
N SER A 125 18.22 20.23 -2.27
CA SER A 125 19.61 20.15 -2.71
C SER A 125 19.91 21.34 -3.62
N VAL A 126 21.12 21.88 -3.54
CA VAL A 126 21.58 22.99 -4.39
C VAL A 126 22.67 22.49 -5.32
N THR A 127 22.47 22.64 -6.62
CA THR A 127 23.47 22.34 -7.65
C THR A 127 23.95 23.66 -8.26
N VAL A 128 25.26 23.90 -8.26
CA VAL A 128 25.85 25.09 -8.88
C VAL A 128 26.25 24.76 -10.30
N THR A 129 25.66 25.43 -11.28
CA THR A 129 26.02 25.30 -12.70
C THR A 129 26.99 26.41 -13.12
N PRO A 130 28.03 26.13 -13.94
CA PRO A 130 28.93 27.14 -14.45
C PRO A 130 28.20 28.22 -15.27
N ALA A 131 28.75 29.44 -15.29
CA ALA A 131 28.31 30.47 -16.23
C ALA A 131 28.63 30.04 -17.67
N LYS A 132 27.74 30.37 -18.60
CA LYS A 132 27.95 30.17 -20.05
C LYS A 132 28.99 31.14 -20.60
#